data_AF-A0A7C7ZS69-F1
#
_entry.id   AF-A0A7C7ZS69-F1
#
_cell.length_a   1.000
_cell.length_b   1.000
_cell.length_c   1.000
_cell.angle_alpha   90.00
_cell.angle_beta   90.00
_cell.angle_gamma   90.00
#
_symmetry.space_group_name_H-M   'P 1'
#
loop_
_entity.id
_entity.type
_entity.pdbx_description
1 polymer ?
#
loop_
_entity_poly.entity_id
_entity_poly.type
_entity_poly.pdbx_seq_one_letter_code
_entity_poly.pdbx_strand_id
1 'polypeptide(L)'
;MPEKTIIEQYLPVLDLVPRRDIFLLYKNIAGELGETGKRALAEGRLSLQAAKMLLDLDKTARDEILRFFSNLMLNMNQQRHLIDFIMDISIIENRSVPNLLVDPSIREMETDVRMNAPQKAKAVMKWFRKRRLPSVVEAERGFKKSVSELRLPDGVRIVAPPFFEGPDYRMEISFRDGRQLAKVLKDLSTIKKLVDIGNPQEKER
;
A
#
# COMPACT_ATOMS: atom_id res chain seq x y z
N MET A 1 -13.17 12.64 -38.06
CA MET A 1 -11.80 12.83 -38.59
C MET A 1 -11.09 11.48 -38.56
N PRO A 2 -10.31 11.09 -39.59
CA PRO A 2 -9.64 9.79 -39.62
C PRO A 2 -8.53 9.66 -38.57
N GLU A 3 -8.42 8.49 -37.92
CA GLU A 3 -7.40 8.19 -36.88
C GLU A 3 -5.98 8.47 -37.39
N LYS A 4 -5.67 8.03 -38.61
CA LYS A 4 -4.38 8.25 -39.26
C LYS A 4 -4.01 9.74 -39.33
N THR A 5 -4.97 10.60 -39.67
CA THR A 5 -4.76 12.05 -39.74
C THR A 5 -4.47 12.64 -38.36
N ILE A 6 -5.13 12.19 -37.30
CA ILE A 6 -4.86 12.66 -35.93
C ILE A 6 -3.43 12.27 -35.52
N ILE A 7 -3.05 11.02 -35.76
CA ILE A 7 -1.75 10.49 -35.37
C ILE A 7 -0.62 11.21 -36.12
N GLU A 8 -0.72 11.36 -37.43
CA GLU A 8 0.37 11.89 -38.27
C GLU A 8 0.47 13.42 -38.22
N GLN A 9 -0.64 14.13 -38.05
CA GLN A 9 -0.67 15.60 -38.20
C GLN A 9 -0.94 16.35 -36.89
N TYR A 10 -1.72 15.79 -35.96
CA TYR A 10 -2.14 16.52 -34.76
C TYR A 10 -1.32 16.17 -33.53
N LEU A 11 -0.94 14.90 -33.32
CA LEU A 11 -0.07 14.53 -32.20
C LEU A 11 1.25 15.32 -32.20
N PRO A 12 1.98 15.45 -33.33
CA PRO A 12 3.23 16.22 -33.35
C PRO A 12 3.03 17.71 -33.01
N VAL A 13 1.91 18.31 -33.44
CA VAL A 13 1.57 19.71 -33.14
C VAL A 13 1.34 19.93 -31.64
N LEU A 14 0.96 18.87 -30.92
CA LEU A 14 0.77 18.87 -29.47
C LEU A 14 2.02 18.41 -28.70
N ASP A 15 3.18 18.33 -29.38
CA ASP A 15 4.43 17.76 -28.84
C ASP A 15 4.29 16.31 -28.33
N LEU A 16 3.36 15.55 -28.91
CA LEU A 16 3.15 14.14 -28.60
C LEU A 16 3.77 13.25 -29.68
N VAL A 17 4.28 12.10 -29.25
CA VAL A 17 4.85 11.11 -30.17
C VAL A 17 3.73 10.58 -31.09
N PRO A 18 3.91 10.58 -32.43
CA PRO A 18 2.89 10.14 -33.40
C PRO A 18 2.77 8.61 -33.42
N ARG A 19 2.28 8.05 -32.31
CA ARG A 19 2.05 6.62 -32.15
C ARG A 19 0.60 6.33 -31.79
N ARG A 20 0.12 5.18 -32.26
CA ARG A 20 -1.25 4.72 -32.02
C ARG A 20 -1.58 4.56 -30.55
N ASP A 21 -0.66 4.05 -29.74
CA ASP A 21 -0.87 3.86 -28.29
C ASP A 21 -1.04 5.19 -27.55
N ILE A 22 -0.30 6.23 -27.96
CA ILE A 22 -0.47 7.59 -27.43
C ILE A 22 -1.84 8.15 -27.83
N PHE A 23 -2.22 8.03 -29.10
CA PHE A 23 -3.55 8.44 -29.55
C PHE A 23 -4.67 7.75 -28.75
N LEU A 24 -4.60 6.42 -28.60
CA LEU A 24 -5.59 5.65 -27.86
C LEU A 24 -5.64 6.07 -26.38
N LEU A 25 -4.50 6.31 -25.74
CA LEU A 25 -4.45 6.78 -24.36
C LEU A 25 -5.21 8.12 -24.20
N TYR A 26 -4.88 9.13 -25.01
CA TYR A 26 -5.52 10.44 -24.90
C TYR A 26 -7.00 10.40 -25.33
N LYS A 27 -7.35 9.56 -26.31
CA LYS A 27 -8.75 9.31 -26.69
C LYS A 27 -9.54 8.70 -25.54
N ASN A 28 -8.98 7.70 -24.85
CA ASN A 28 -9.63 7.06 -23.71
C ASN A 28 -9.72 8.01 -22.51
N ILE A 29 -8.68 8.81 -22.25
CA ILE A 29 -8.75 9.91 -21.26
C ILE A 29 -9.89 10.88 -21.61
N ALA A 30 -10.01 11.29 -22.87
CA ALA A 30 -11.05 12.23 -23.29
C ALA A 30 -12.47 11.63 -23.18
N GLY A 31 -12.64 10.33 -23.48
CA GLY A 31 -13.93 9.66 -23.51
C GLY A 31 -14.39 9.08 -22.17
N GLU A 32 -13.47 8.59 -21.35
CA GLU A 32 -13.80 7.73 -20.20
C GLU A 32 -13.41 8.32 -18.85
N LEU A 33 -12.34 9.12 -18.80
CA LEU A 33 -11.95 9.82 -17.57
C LEU A 33 -12.96 10.95 -17.37
N GLY A 34 -13.76 10.93 -16.31
CA GLY A 34 -14.72 12.00 -16.03
C GLY A 34 -14.06 13.37 -15.86
N GLU A 35 -14.85 14.45 -15.90
CA GLU A 35 -14.33 15.83 -15.83
C GLU A 35 -13.46 16.09 -14.60
N THR A 36 -13.80 15.51 -13.44
CA THR A 36 -12.98 15.58 -12.23
C THR A 36 -11.59 14.98 -12.45
N GLY A 37 -11.49 13.83 -13.12
CA GLY A 37 -10.23 13.18 -13.42
C GLY A 37 -9.42 13.93 -14.48
N LYS A 38 -10.06 14.43 -15.54
CA LYS A 38 -9.40 15.27 -16.55
C LYS A 38 -8.80 16.54 -15.93
N ARG A 39 -9.56 17.21 -15.06
CA ARG A 39 -9.10 18.39 -14.34
C ARG A 39 -7.93 18.07 -13.41
N ALA A 40 -8.02 16.97 -12.65
CA ALA A 40 -6.93 16.54 -11.78
C ALA A 40 -5.65 16.23 -12.58
N LEU A 41 -5.77 15.63 -13.78
CA LEU A 41 -4.64 15.38 -14.66
C LEU A 41 -4.02 16.69 -15.19
N ALA A 42 -4.86 17.62 -15.66
CA ALA A 42 -4.42 18.91 -16.18
C ALA A 42 -3.72 19.78 -15.12
N GLU A 43 -4.17 19.71 -13.86
CA GLU A 43 -3.56 20.45 -12.75
C GLU A 43 -2.35 19.74 -12.12
N GLY A 44 -1.93 18.59 -12.66
CA GLY A 44 -0.82 17.83 -12.10
C GLY A 44 -1.12 17.23 -10.72
N ARG A 45 -2.40 17.02 -10.38
CA ARG A 45 -2.87 16.31 -9.18
C ARG A 45 -3.12 14.82 -9.42
N LEU A 46 -3.24 14.40 -10.68
CA LEU A 46 -3.28 13.00 -11.10
C LEU A 46 -2.14 12.75 -12.10
N SER A 47 -1.35 11.68 -11.92
CA SER A 47 -0.30 11.34 -12.91
C SER A 47 -0.89 10.65 -14.13
N LEU A 48 -0.26 10.81 -15.30
CA LEU A 48 -0.65 10.10 -16.52
C LEU A 48 -0.66 8.57 -16.33
N GLN A 49 0.29 8.04 -15.54
CA GLN A 49 0.34 6.62 -15.19
C GLN A 49 -0.86 6.19 -14.35
N ALA A 50 -1.24 6.97 -13.33
CA ALA A 50 -2.42 6.66 -12.52
C ALA A 50 -3.70 6.78 -13.36
N ALA A 51 -3.80 7.77 -14.25
CA ALA A 51 -4.90 7.88 -15.20
C ALA A 51 -5.01 6.64 -16.09
N LYS A 52 -3.89 6.13 -16.61
CA LYS A 52 -3.86 4.88 -17.39
C LYS A 52 -4.38 3.69 -16.58
N MET A 53 -3.92 3.50 -15.34
CA MET A 53 -4.38 2.42 -14.47
C MET A 53 -5.89 2.52 -14.17
N LEU A 54 -6.42 3.73 -14.03
CA LEU A 54 -7.85 3.96 -13.79
C LEU A 54 -8.73 3.64 -15.02
N LEU A 55 -8.19 3.77 -16.23
CA LEU A 55 -8.91 3.44 -17.48
C LEU A 55 -9.10 1.93 -17.65
N ASP A 56 -8.29 1.11 -16.98
CA ASP A 56 -8.46 -0.35 -16.97
C ASP A 56 -9.61 -0.80 -16.04
N LEU A 57 -10.21 0.12 -15.29
CA LEU A 57 -11.30 -0.14 -14.35
C LEU A 57 -12.65 0.26 -14.92
N ASP A 58 -13.71 -0.37 -14.40
CA ASP A 58 -15.08 0.09 -14.68
C ASP A 58 -15.31 1.52 -14.15
N LYS A 59 -16.31 2.19 -14.73
CA LYS A 59 -16.61 3.59 -14.40
C LYS A 59 -16.83 3.83 -12.91
N THR A 60 -17.55 2.93 -12.23
CA THR A 60 -17.89 3.07 -10.81
C THR A 60 -16.63 2.97 -9.95
N ALA A 61 -15.79 1.98 -10.21
CA ALA A 61 -14.51 1.82 -9.53
C ALA A 61 -13.59 3.02 -9.75
N ARG A 62 -13.48 3.48 -10.99
CA ARG A 62 -12.68 4.65 -11.37
C ARG A 62 -13.11 5.92 -10.63
N ASP A 63 -14.41 6.21 -10.61
CA ASP A 63 -14.95 7.42 -10.00
C ASP A 63 -14.74 7.40 -8.46
N GLU A 64 -14.92 6.24 -7.81
CA GLU A 64 -14.64 6.09 -6.37
C GLU A 64 -13.15 6.28 -6.06
N ILE A 65 -12.23 5.72 -6.84
CA ILE A 65 -10.79 5.92 -6.59
C ILE A 65 -10.38 7.39 -6.79
N LEU A 66 -10.93 8.07 -7.79
CA LEU A 66 -10.70 9.51 -7.99
C LEU A 66 -11.20 10.35 -6.80
N ARG A 67 -12.34 9.97 -6.21
CA ARG A 67 -12.83 10.57 -4.95
C ARG A 67 -11.82 10.35 -3.82
N PHE A 68 -11.30 9.13 -3.66
CA PHE A 68 -10.28 8.82 -2.65
C PHE A 68 -9.02 9.67 -2.80
N PHE A 69 -8.52 9.84 -4.02
CA PHE A 69 -7.33 10.65 -4.29
C PHE A 69 -7.51 12.09 -3.82
N SER A 70 -8.68 12.65 -4.08
CA SER A 70 -9.03 14.03 -3.71
C SER A 70 -9.25 14.16 -2.20
N ASN A 71 -10.03 13.26 -1.58
CA ASN A 71 -10.35 13.29 -0.16
C ASN A 71 -9.13 13.12 0.74
N LEU A 72 -8.22 12.22 0.37
CA LEU A 72 -7.03 11.92 1.15
C LEU A 72 -5.81 12.75 0.72
N MET A 73 -5.94 13.60 -0.30
CA MET A 73 -4.86 14.42 -0.85
C MET A 73 -3.62 13.58 -1.18
N LEU A 74 -3.82 12.45 -1.86
CA LEU A 74 -2.75 11.49 -2.14
C LEU A 74 -1.76 12.05 -3.16
N ASN A 75 -0.47 11.92 -2.87
CA ASN A 75 0.58 12.21 -3.84
C ASN A 75 0.67 11.12 -4.92
N MET A 76 1.40 11.39 -6.01
CA MET A 76 1.48 10.50 -7.17
C MET A 76 1.94 9.08 -6.86
N ASN A 77 2.85 8.91 -5.90
CA ASN A 77 3.32 7.59 -5.50
C ASN A 77 2.25 6.84 -4.69
N GLN A 78 1.56 7.55 -3.80
CA GLN A 78 0.45 6.98 -3.03
C GLN A 78 -0.72 6.58 -3.93
N GLN A 79 -1.02 7.36 -4.97
CA GLN A 79 -2.06 7.03 -5.95
C GLN A 79 -1.81 5.69 -6.62
N ARG A 80 -0.58 5.46 -7.13
CA ARG A 80 -0.20 4.19 -7.77
C ARG A 80 -0.31 3.03 -6.79
N HIS A 81 0.30 3.16 -5.61
CA HIS A 81 0.26 2.12 -4.58
C HIS A 81 -1.17 1.80 -4.12
N LEU A 82 -2.05 2.80 -4.03
CA LEU A 82 -3.44 2.56 -3.64
C LEU A 82 -4.15 1.73 -4.70
N ILE A 83 -3.99 2.05 -5.99
CA ILE A 83 -4.59 1.25 -7.07
C ILE A 83 -4.05 -0.17 -7.02
N ASP A 84 -2.74 -0.36 -6.89
CA ASP A 84 -2.14 -1.71 -6.79
C ASP A 84 -2.72 -2.49 -5.62
N PHE A 85 -2.83 -1.88 -4.44
CA PHE A 85 -3.40 -2.55 -3.27
C PHE A 85 -4.86 -2.92 -3.46
N ILE A 86 -5.67 -2.03 -4.01
CA ILE A 86 -7.09 -2.27 -4.27
C ILE A 86 -7.25 -3.42 -5.24
N MET A 87 -6.49 -3.43 -6.34
CA MET A 87 -6.56 -4.48 -7.35
C MET A 87 -6.15 -5.83 -6.75
N ASP A 88 -5.04 -5.89 -6.02
CA ASP A 88 -4.60 -7.13 -5.41
C ASP A 88 -5.61 -7.65 -4.38
N ILE A 89 -6.16 -6.79 -3.53
CA ILE A 89 -7.19 -7.20 -2.56
C ILE A 89 -8.47 -7.65 -3.26
N SER A 90 -8.87 -6.99 -4.35
CA SER A 90 -10.06 -7.39 -5.11
C SER A 90 -9.96 -8.83 -5.62
N ILE A 91 -8.75 -9.23 -6.03
CA ILE A 91 -8.44 -10.58 -6.50
C ILE A 91 -8.37 -11.56 -5.31
N ILE A 92 -7.63 -11.20 -4.25
CA ILE A 92 -7.43 -12.03 -3.05
C ILE A 92 -8.77 -12.35 -2.37
N GLU A 93 -9.65 -11.36 -2.24
CA GLU A 93 -10.93 -11.50 -1.53
C GLU A 93 -12.10 -11.85 -2.45
N ASN A 94 -11.86 -11.98 -3.76
CA ASN A 94 -12.90 -12.13 -4.78
C ASN A 94 -14.04 -11.11 -4.62
N ARG A 95 -13.68 -9.85 -4.36
CA ARG A 95 -14.59 -8.74 -4.06
C ARG A 95 -14.39 -7.63 -5.08
N SER A 96 -15.48 -7.09 -5.63
CA SER A 96 -15.38 -5.97 -6.58
C SER A 96 -14.78 -4.73 -5.92
N VAL A 97 -14.07 -3.92 -6.71
CA VAL A 97 -13.44 -2.67 -6.25
C VAL A 97 -14.45 -1.72 -5.57
N PRO A 98 -15.63 -1.43 -6.14
CA PRO A 98 -16.61 -0.57 -5.48
C PRO A 98 -17.02 -1.10 -4.10
N ASN A 99 -17.21 -2.41 -3.97
CA ASN A 99 -17.58 -3.04 -2.70
C ASN A 99 -16.45 -2.94 -1.67
N LEU A 100 -15.19 -3.04 -2.08
CA LEU A 100 -14.04 -2.88 -1.20
C LEU A 100 -13.92 -1.43 -0.69
N LEU A 101 -14.17 -0.45 -1.56
CA LEU A 101 -14.03 0.98 -1.24
C LEU A 101 -15.10 1.52 -0.28
N VAL A 102 -16.24 0.85 -0.17
CA VAL A 102 -17.31 1.19 0.79
C VAL A 102 -17.19 0.45 2.13
N ASP A 103 -16.05 -0.20 2.40
CA ASP A 103 -15.82 -0.89 3.67
C ASP A 103 -15.97 0.09 4.86
N PRO A 104 -16.78 -0.23 5.88
CA PRO A 104 -17.01 0.66 7.02
C PRO A 104 -15.72 1.13 7.70
N SER A 105 -14.69 0.27 7.76
CA SER A 105 -13.39 0.60 8.33
C SER A 105 -12.73 1.78 7.62
N ILE A 106 -12.90 1.87 6.30
CA ILE A 106 -12.35 2.96 5.49
C ILE A 106 -13.11 4.26 5.78
N ARG A 107 -14.44 4.18 5.84
CA ARG A 107 -15.30 5.33 6.12
C ARG A 107 -14.99 5.93 7.49
N GLU A 108 -14.82 5.09 8.51
CA GLU A 108 -14.41 5.55 9.85
C GLU A 108 -13.10 6.35 9.80
N MET A 109 -12.08 5.86 9.08
CA MET A 109 -10.81 6.57 8.91
C MET A 109 -10.94 7.87 8.10
N GLU A 110 -11.77 7.91 7.05
CA GLU A 110 -12.04 9.14 6.28
C GLU A 110 -12.74 10.21 7.14
N THR A 111 -13.62 9.79 8.06
CA THR A 111 -14.42 10.71 8.88
C THR A 111 -13.81 11.05 10.25
N ASP A 112 -12.70 10.44 10.66
CA ASP A 112 -12.10 10.70 11.98
C ASP A 112 -11.64 12.16 12.09
N VAL A 113 -12.34 12.95 12.90
CA VAL A 113 -12.07 14.38 13.12
C VAL A 113 -10.76 14.64 13.85
N ARG A 114 -10.17 13.62 14.48
CA ARG A 114 -8.89 13.73 15.19
C ARG A 114 -7.69 13.62 14.26
N MET A 115 -7.89 13.20 13.01
CA MET A 115 -6.83 13.02 12.02
C MET A 115 -6.85 14.13 10.98
N ASN A 116 -5.69 14.71 10.66
CA ASN A 116 -5.53 15.56 9.48
C ASN A 116 -5.45 14.72 8.18
N ALA A 117 -5.53 15.36 7.00
CA ALA A 117 -5.53 14.67 5.72
C ALA A 117 -4.31 13.73 5.53
N PRO A 118 -3.05 14.14 5.82
CA PRO A 118 -1.91 13.23 5.77
C PRO A 118 -2.01 12.01 6.71
N GLN A 119 -2.55 12.19 7.92
CA GLN A 119 -2.77 11.10 8.88
C GLN A 119 -3.83 10.12 8.37
N LYS A 120 -4.93 10.63 7.82
CA LYS A 120 -5.98 9.80 7.19
C LYS A 120 -5.43 9.01 6.01
N ALA A 121 -4.70 9.66 5.11
CA ALA A 121 -4.02 9.01 3.99
C ALA A 121 -3.11 7.87 4.48
N LYS A 122 -2.27 8.13 5.48
CA LYS A 122 -1.38 7.12 6.07
C LYS A 122 -2.13 5.95 6.69
N ALA A 123 -3.24 6.21 7.38
CA ALA A 123 -4.06 5.19 8.02
C ALA A 123 -4.74 4.28 6.96
N VAL A 124 -5.37 4.88 5.95
CA VAL A 124 -6.01 4.15 4.84
C VAL A 124 -4.99 3.33 4.05
N MET A 125 -3.85 3.93 3.68
CA MET A 125 -2.77 3.20 2.99
C MET A 125 -2.24 2.03 3.82
N LYS A 126 -2.11 2.20 5.14
CA LYS A 126 -1.68 1.13 6.05
C LYS A 126 -2.72 0.01 6.13
N TRP A 127 -4.00 0.36 6.12
CA TRP A 127 -5.10 -0.62 6.13
C TRP A 127 -5.09 -1.48 4.87
N PHE A 128 -5.04 -0.86 3.68
CA PHE A 128 -4.93 -1.58 2.41
C PHE A 128 -3.67 -2.44 2.36
N ARG A 129 -2.51 -1.89 2.75
CA ARG A 129 -1.25 -2.66 2.76
C ARG A 129 -1.33 -3.91 3.64
N LYS A 130 -1.95 -3.82 4.83
CA LYS A 130 -2.13 -4.98 5.72
C LYS A 130 -3.08 -5.99 5.13
N ARG A 131 -4.20 -5.52 4.57
CA ARG A 131 -5.25 -6.38 4.03
C ARG A 131 -4.81 -7.14 2.78
N ARG A 132 -3.91 -6.55 1.97
CA ARG A 132 -3.27 -7.19 0.82
C ARG A 132 -2.41 -8.40 1.17
N LEU A 133 -1.81 -8.44 2.36
CA LEU A 133 -0.90 -9.51 2.76
C LEU A 133 -1.42 -10.23 4.00
N PRO A 134 -2.59 -10.90 3.93
CA PRO A 134 -3.21 -11.50 5.10
C PRO A 134 -2.32 -12.58 5.73
N SER A 135 -1.59 -13.35 4.92
CA SER A 135 -0.61 -14.34 5.39
C SER A 135 0.57 -13.69 6.15
N VAL A 136 1.06 -12.53 5.70
CA VAL A 136 2.10 -11.76 6.40
C VAL A 136 1.55 -11.17 7.68
N VAL A 137 0.29 -10.72 7.72
CA VAL A 137 -0.34 -10.22 8.94
C VAL A 137 -0.53 -11.33 9.97
N GLU A 138 -0.94 -12.53 9.54
CA GLU A 138 -0.99 -13.73 10.38
C GLU A 138 0.40 -14.12 10.88
N ALA A 139 1.43 -14.09 10.01
CA ALA A 139 2.82 -14.32 10.41
C ALA A 139 3.31 -13.24 11.40
N GLU A 140 3.00 -11.96 11.20
CA GLU A 140 3.35 -10.89 12.15
C GLU A 140 2.69 -11.10 13.52
N ARG A 141 1.42 -11.55 13.53
CA ARG A 141 0.69 -11.87 14.76
C ARG A 141 1.28 -13.09 15.47
N GLY A 142 1.51 -14.18 14.74
CA GLY A 142 2.15 -15.39 15.24
C GLY A 142 3.53 -15.08 15.81
N PHE A 143 4.36 -14.34 15.08
CA PHE A 143 5.68 -13.92 15.53
C PHE A 143 5.63 -13.07 16.80
N LYS A 144 4.75 -12.06 16.85
CA LYS A 144 4.57 -11.24 18.07
C LYS A 144 4.12 -12.08 19.25
N LYS A 145 3.22 -13.03 19.04
CA LYS A 145 2.78 -13.96 20.10
C LYS A 145 3.95 -14.80 20.59
N SER A 146 4.69 -15.44 19.69
CA SER A 146 5.87 -16.24 20.05
C SER A 146 6.92 -15.41 20.80
N VAL A 147 7.22 -14.19 20.35
CA VAL A 147 8.17 -13.29 21.03
C VAL A 147 7.66 -12.88 22.41
N SER A 148 6.36 -12.64 22.58
CA SER A 148 5.78 -12.30 23.89
C SER A 148 5.86 -13.46 24.89
N GLU A 149 5.74 -14.70 24.41
CA GLU A 149 5.86 -15.91 25.24
C GLU A 149 7.29 -16.16 25.73
N LEU A 150 8.31 -15.58 25.07
CA LEU A 150 9.70 -15.62 25.52
C LEU A 150 9.95 -14.80 26.79
N ARG A 151 9.04 -13.88 27.15
CA ARG A 151 9.16 -12.97 28.31
C ARG A 151 10.53 -12.29 28.34
N LEU A 152 10.90 -11.64 27.24
CA LEU A 152 12.20 -10.99 27.09
C LEU A 152 12.40 -9.91 28.17
N PRO A 153 13.65 -9.69 28.64
CA PRO A 153 13.96 -8.61 29.58
C PRO A 153 13.61 -7.24 29.02
N ASP A 154 13.29 -6.30 29.90
CA ASP A 154 12.98 -4.92 29.51
C ASP A 154 14.11 -4.30 28.69
N GLY A 155 13.74 -3.65 27.58
CA GLY A 155 14.69 -3.04 26.65
C GLY A 155 15.23 -3.99 25.58
N VAL A 156 14.84 -5.27 25.57
CA VAL A 156 15.15 -6.21 24.49
C VAL A 156 13.96 -6.38 23.55
N ARG A 157 14.20 -6.28 22.25
CA ARG A 157 13.20 -6.59 21.22
C ARG A 157 13.80 -7.42 20.09
N ILE A 158 12.96 -8.23 19.47
CA ILE A 158 13.31 -9.01 18.27
C ILE A 158 12.50 -8.45 17.10
N VAL A 159 13.20 -8.19 16.01
CA VAL A 159 12.69 -7.61 14.77
C VAL A 159 12.79 -8.67 13.69
N ALA A 160 11.63 -9.04 13.13
CA ALA A 160 11.55 -9.93 11.98
C ALA A 160 12.02 -9.22 10.69
N PRO A 161 12.49 -9.98 9.69
CA PRO A 161 12.79 -9.42 8.38
C PRO A 161 11.52 -8.86 7.72
N PRO A 162 11.64 -7.84 6.83
CA PRO A 162 10.49 -7.31 6.11
C PRO A 162 9.72 -8.42 5.41
N PHE A 163 8.39 -8.45 5.63
CA PHE A 163 7.48 -9.44 5.06
C PHE A 163 7.81 -10.92 5.36
N PHE A 164 8.73 -11.20 6.29
CA PHE A 164 9.28 -12.54 6.54
C PHE A 164 10.01 -13.18 5.34
N GLU A 165 10.48 -12.38 4.39
CA GLU A 165 11.18 -12.86 3.19
C GLU A 165 12.72 -12.81 3.31
N GLY A 166 13.23 -12.08 4.31
CA GLY A 166 14.66 -12.02 4.59
C GLY A 166 15.12 -13.21 5.45
N PRO A 167 16.40 -13.60 5.37
CA PRO A 167 16.92 -14.73 6.13
C PRO A 167 17.15 -14.41 7.61
N ASP A 168 17.34 -13.12 7.95
CA ASP A 168 17.86 -12.71 9.24
C ASP A 168 16.81 -12.07 10.15
N TYR A 169 16.77 -12.52 11.40
CA TYR A 169 16.11 -11.86 12.50
C TYR A 169 17.12 -10.98 13.25
N ARG A 170 16.68 -9.80 13.70
CA ARG A 170 17.55 -8.88 14.46
C ARG A 170 17.08 -8.80 15.91
N MET A 171 18.01 -8.93 16.86
CA MET A 171 17.77 -8.56 18.25
C MET A 171 18.34 -7.17 18.52
N GLU A 172 17.56 -6.31 19.16
CA GLU A 172 17.99 -4.98 19.56
C GLU A 172 17.86 -4.84 21.08
N ILE A 173 18.94 -4.36 21.71
CA ILE A 173 19.05 -4.20 23.16
C ILE A 173 19.27 -2.72 23.47
N SER A 174 18.36 -2.12 24.23
CA SER A 174 18.48 -0.75 24.73
C SER A 174 18.96 -0.77 26.18
N PHE A 175 20.10 -0.11 26.46
CA PHE A 175 20.72 -0.06 27.78
C PHE A 175 21.30 1.33 28.06
N ARG A 176 21.39 1.71 29.33
CA ARG A 176 21.94 2.99 29.80
C ARG A 176 23.42 2.90 30.13
N ASP A 177 23.88 1.75 30.61
CA ASP A 177 25.27 1.51 30.98
C ASP A 177 25.68 0.03 30.79
N GLY A 178 26.98 -0.24 30.94
CA GLY A 178 27.54 -1.59 30.75
C GLY A 178 27.08 -2.61 31.79
N ARG A 179 26.70 -2.19 33.02
CA ARG A 179 26.18 -3.12 34.04
C ARG A 179 24.80 -3.61 33.63
N GLN A 180 23.96 -2.72 33.11
CA GLN A 180 22.65 -3.07 32.57
C GLN A 180 22.79 -4.02 31.38
N LEU A 181 23.71 -3.75 30.44
CA LEU A 181 23.97 -4.64 29.31
C LEU A 181 24.40 -6.04 29.77
N ALA A 182 25.37 -6.14 30.68
CA ALA A 182 25.84 -7.42 31.19
C ALA A 182 24.73 -8.23 31.89
N LYS A 183 23.86 -7.54 32.66
CA LYS A 183 22.69 -8.17 33.27
C LYS A 183 21.72 -8.71 32.22
N VAL A 184 21.37 -7.89 31.22
CA VAL A 184 20.45 -8.30 30.15
C VAL A 184 20.98 -9.49 29.36
N LEU A 185 22.28 -9.53 29.03
CA LEU A 185 22.90 -10.66 28.34
C LEU A 185 22.87 -11.94 29.18
N LYS A 186 23.10 -11.83 30.49
CA LYS A 186 23.00 -12.96 31.41
C LYS A 186 21.56 -13.48 31.47
N ASP A 187 20.58 -12.61 31.60
CA ASP A 187 19.16 -12.98 31.64
C ASP A 187 18.74 -13.65 30.33
N LEU A 188 19.17 -13.12 29.18
CA LEU A 188 18.90 -13.71 27.86
C LEU A 188 19.47 -15.13 27.72
N SER A 189 20.68 -15.38 28.23
CA SER A 189 21.31 -16.71 28.15
C SER A 189 20.52 -17.82 28.86
N THR A 190 19.62 -17.46 29.78
CA THR A 190 18.77 -18.42 30.51
C THR A 190 17.49 -18.81 29.78
N ILE A 191 17.11 -18.08 28.72
CA ILE A 191 15.87 -18.29 27.98
C ILE A 191 16.07 -19.42 26.95
N LYS A 192 15.73 -20.65 27.35
CA LYS A 192 15.88 -21.84 26.49
C LYS A 192 15.06 -21.80 25.20
N LYS A 193 13.93 -21.08 25.20
CA LYS A 193 13.02 -20.98 24.04
C LYS A 193 13.50 -20.03 22.94
N LEU A 194 14.66 -19.39 23.09
CA LEU A 194 15.23 -18.55 22.02
C LEU A 194 15.48 -19.36 20.73
N VAL A 195 15.69 -20.67 20.83
CA VAL A 195 15.82 -21.58 19.67
C VAL A 195 14.53 -21.70 18.84
N ASP A 196 13.38 -21.32 19.40
CA ASP A 196 12.08 -21.43 18.73
C ASP A 196 11.77 -20.20 17.85
N ILE A 197 12.65 -19.21 17.78
CA ILE A 197 12.46 -18.02 16.94
C ILE A 197 12.64 -18.41 15.47
N GLY A 198 11.62 -18.18 14.65
CA GLY A 198 11.66 -18.47 13.22
C GLY A 198 10.37 -18.05 12.53
N ASN A 199 10.24 -18.37 11.23
CA ASN A 199 9.07 -18.02 10.46
C ASN A 199 7.85 -18.81 10.97
N PRO A 200 6.79 -18.15 11.45
CA PRO A 200 5.59 -18.85 11.92
C PRO A 200 4.94 -19.72 10.84
N GLN A 201 5.11 -19.37 9.56
CA GLN A 201 4.52 -20.09 8.43
C GLN A 201 5.26 -21.39 8.06
N GLU A 202 6.51 -21.55 8.50
CA GLU A 202 7.29 -22.77 8.26
C GLU A 202 7.01 -23.85 9.32
N LYS A 203 6.34 -23.50 10.43
CA LYS A 203 6.02 -24.43 11.51
C LYS A 203 4.79 -25.31 11.24
N GLU A 204 4.02 -25.02 10.18
CA GLU A 204 2.78 -25.74 9.82
C GLU A 204 2.92 -26.64 8.58
N ARG A 205 4.14 -26.85 8.06
CA ARG A 205 4.44 -27.83 7.00
C ARG A 205 5.16 -29.04 7.57
#